data_AF-R7LSB1-F1
#
_entry.id   AF-R7LSB1-F1
#
_cell.length_a   1.000
_cell.length_b   1.000
_cell.length_c   1.000
_cell.angle_alpha   90.00
_cell.angle_beta   90.00
_cell.angle_gamma   90.00
#
_symmetry.space_group_name_H-M   'P 1'
#
loop_
_entity.id
_entity.type
_entity.pdbx_description
1 polymer ?
#
loop_
_entity_poly.entity_id
_entity_poly.type
_entity_poly.pdbx_seq_one_letter_code
_entity_poly.pdbx_strand_id
1 'polypeptide(L)'
;MDLTEDVKYVKGVGPNRVTLLNKIGIFTIKDLITYYPRGYEDRSKPKNICECTNGEIALIEAVAMSILVDSRISKGRTMQRLLVMDETGQAVITWFNQPYLKSKFQTRKKI
;
A
#
# COMPACT_ATOMS: atom_id res chain seq x y z
N MET A 1 6.64 -21.28 -23.41
CA MET A 1 6.17 -21.27 -22.02
C MET A 1 4.87 -22.03 -22.02
N ASP A 2 4.90 -23.24 -21.47
CA ASP A 2 3.71 -24.08 -21.42
C ASP A 2 2.85 -23.70 -20.21
N LEU A 3 1.53 -23.65 -20.39
CA LEU A 3 0.59 -23.21 -19.35
C LEU A 3 0.49 -24.23 -18.20
N THR A 4 0.88 -25.48 -18.46
CA THR A 4 0.91 -26.55 -17.45
C THR A 4 2.22 -26.59 -16.66
N GLU A 5 3.20 -25.75 -16.98
CA GLU A 5 4.43 -25.63 -16.20
C GLU A 5 4.13 -25.15 -14.77
N ASP A 6 4.98 -25.59 -13.85
CA ASP A 6 4.99 -25.17 -12.45
C ASP A 6 5.21 -23.66 -12.33
N VAL A 7 4.45 -23.01 -11.45
CA VAL A 7 4.50 -21.57 -11.22
C VAL A 7 5.89 -21.05 -10.81
N LYS A 8 6.80 -21.92 -10.34
CA LYS A 8 8.21 -21.58 -10.02
C LYS A 8 9.02 -21.06 -11.21
N TYR A 9 8.62 -21.39 -12.44
CA TYR A 9 9.32 -20.93 -13.65
C TYR A 9 8.99 -19.47 -13.99
N VAL A 10 8.01 -18.87 -13.30
CA VAL A 10 7.71 -17.45 -13.42
C VAL A 10 8.77 -16.63 -12.71
N LYS A 11 9.38 -15.68 -13.43
CA LYS A 11 10.40 -14.77 -12.87
C LYS A 11 9.87 -14.08 -11.62
N GLY A 12 10.63 -14.17 -10.53
CA GLY A 12 10.27 -13.60 -9.23
C GLY A 12 9.47 -14.53 -8.31
N VAL A 13 9.13 -15.76 -8.75
CA VAL A 13 8.50 -16.80 -7.93
C VAL A 13 9.58 -17.76 -7.39
N GLY A 14 10.17 -17.39 -6.25
CA GLY A 14 11.10 -18.27 -5.52
C GLY A 14 10.38 -19.31 -4.66
N PRO A 15 11.12 -20.24 -4.01
CA PRO A 15 10.55 -21.35 -3.23
C PRO A 15 9.51 -20.92 -2.17
N ASN A 16 9.78 -19.81 -1.47
CA ASN A 16 8.85 -19.27 -0.47
C ASN A 16 7.55 -18.72 -1.06
N ARG A 17 7.59 -18.22 -2.30
CA ARG A 17 6.38 -17.74 -3.00
C ARG A 17 5.59 -18.91 -3.57
N VAL A 18 6.26 -19.96 -4.07
CA VAL A 18 5.59 -21.20 -4.51
C VAL A 18 4.77 -21.80 -3.37
N THR A 19 5.35 -21.92 -2.16
CA THR A 19 4.62 -22.48 -1.02
C THR A 19 3.40 -21.62 -0.63
N LEU A 20 3.48 -20.29 -0.78
CA LEU A 20 2.35 -19.40 -0.53
C LEU A 20 1.28 -19.46 -1.63
N LEU A 21 1.69 -19.58 -2.90
CA LEU A 21 0.79 -19.72 -4.05
C LEU A 21 0.03 -21.05 -4.01
N ASN A 22 0.73 -22.13 -3.69
CA ASN A 22 0.13 -23.46 -3.54
C ASN A 22 -0.95 -23.47 -2.44
N LYS A 23 -0.75 -22.70 -1.35
CA LYS A 23 -1.76 -22.56 -0.27
C LYS A 23 -3.07 -21.90 -0.75
N ILE A 24 -3.03 -21.10 -1.81
CA ILE A 24 -4.23 -20.49 -2.42
C ILE A 24 -4.67 -21.23 -3.69
N GLY A 25 -4.16 -22.44 -3.93
CA GLY A 25 -4.57 -23.31 -5.03
C GLY A 25 -3.89 -23.01 -6.37
N ILE A 26 -2.81 -22.23 -6.39
CA ILE A 26 -2.08 -21.87 -7.62
C ILE A 26 -0.83 -22.75 -7.74
N PHE A 27 -0.83 -23.70 -8.66
CA PHE A 27 0.29 -24.63 -8.88
C PHE A 27 0.97 -24.41 -10.24
N THR A 28 0.17 -24.06 -11.25
CA THR A 28 0.63 -23.90 -12.63
C THR A 28 0.56 -22.45 -13.10
N ILE A 29 1.21 -22.16 -14.23
CA ILE A 29 1.09 -20.86 -14.90
C ILE A 29 -0.38 -20.58 -15.27
N LYS A 30 -1.13 -21.61 -15.70
CA LYS A 30 -2.57 -21.50 -15.99
C LYS A 30 -3.37 -21.03 -14.77
N ASP A 31 -3.10 -21.60 -13.60
CA ASP A 31 -3.81 -21.23 -12.37
C ASP A 31 -3.52 -19.77 -12.01
N LEU A 32 -2.26 -19.33 -12.20
CA LEU A 32 -1.86 -17.96 -11.89
C LEU A 32 -2.55 -16.93 -12.77
N ILE A 33 -2.65 -17.17 -14.08
CA ILE A 33 -3.28 -16.21 -15.01
C ILE A 33 -4.81 -16.22 -14.94
N THR A 34 -5.40 -17.33 -14.48
CA THR A 34 -6.85 -17.45 -14.29
C THR A 34 -7.29 -17.08 -12.87
N TYR A 35 -6.35 -16.72 -11.99
CA TYR A 35 -6.63 -16.21 -10.66
C TYR A 35 -7.01 -14.72 -10.71
N TYR A 36 -8.27 -14.45 -11.01
CA TYR A 36 -8.76 -13.07 -11.16
C TYR A 36 -8.77 -12.30 -9.83
N PRO A 37 -8.57 -10.97 -9.87
CA PRO A 37 -8.70 -10.12 -8.69
C PRO A 37 -10.09 -10.21 -8.06
N ARG A 38 -10.15 -10.15 -6.72
CA ARG A 38 -11.44 -10.12 -5.99
C ARG A 38 -12.21 -8.82 -6.19
N GLY A 39 -11.52 -7.75 -6.56
CA GLY A 39 -12.08 -6.43 -6.83
C GLY A 39 -11.04 -5.55 -7.49
N TYR A 40 -11.50 -4.46 -8.09
CA TYR A 40 -10.65 -3.44 -8.70
C TYR A 40 -10.81 -2.14 -7.92
N GLU A 41 -9.70 -1.52 -7.55
CA GLU A 41 -9.69 -0.21 -6.93
C GLU A 41 -9.37 0.83 -8.00
N ASP A 42 -10.32 1.74 -8.27
CA ASP A 42 -10.12 2.83 -9.22
C ASP A 42 -9.38 3.99 -8.56
N ARG A 43 -8.18 4.28 -9.05
CA ARG A 43 -7.29 5.36 -8.58
C ARG A 43 -7.17 6.52 -9.57
N SER A 44 -8.09 6.61 -10.54
CA SER A 44 -8.03 7.64 -11.59
C SER A 44 -8.48 9.03 -11.14
N LYS A 45 -9.19 9.12 -10.01
CA LYS A 45 -9.80 10.37 -9.52
C LYS A 45 -9.42 10.62 -8.06
N PRO A 46 -8.29 11.30 -7.80
CA PRO A 46 -7.99 11.77 -6.46
C PRO A 46 -9.02 12.81 -6.03
N LYS A 47 -9.38 12.79 -4.75
CA LYS A 47 -10.23 13.79 -4.09
C LYS A 47 -9.38 14.81 -3.37
N ASN A 48 -9.95 15.99 -3.18
CA ASN A 48 -9.38 16.97 -2.26
C ASN A 48 -9.66 16.58 -0.81
N ILE A 49 -8.82 17.03 0.12
CA ILE A 49 -8.94 16.78 1.55
C ILE A 49 -10.29 17.27 2.08
N CYS A 50 -10.79 18.42 1.59
CA CYS A 50 -12.07 18.97 2.02
C CYS A 50 -13.30 18.16 1.56
N GLU A 51 -13.14 17.31 0.54
CA GLU A 51 -14.21 16.47 -0.03
C GLU A 51 -14.29 15.09 0.64
N CYS A 52 -13.30 14.74 1.46
CA CYS A 52 -13.23 13.46 2.15
C CYS A 52 -14.30 13.35 3.24
N THR A 53 -15.02 12.24 3.25
CA THR A 53 -15.99 11.93 4.31
C THR A 53 -15.40 10.96 5.33
N ASN A 54 -15.75 11.13 6.61
CA ASN A 54 -15.27 10.22 7.66
C ASN A 54 -15.73 8.78 7.40
N GLY A 55 -14.79 7.82 7.47
CA GLY A 55 -15.04 6.40 7.20
C GLY A 55 -14.96 6.00 5.73
N GLU A 56 -14.75 6.94 4.82
CA GLU A 56 -14.55 6.67 3.40
C GLU A 56 -13.13 6.18 3.10
N ILE A 57 -13.00 5.26 2.15
CA ILE A 57 -11.72 4.95 1.51
C ILE A 57 -11.58 5.90 0.30
N ALA A 58 -10.71 6.89 0.41
CA ALA A 58 -10.46 7.87 -0.62
C ALA A 58 -8.98 7.91 -1.02
N LEU A 59 -8.73 8.23 -2.29
CA LEU A 59 -7.41 8.60 -2.79
C LEU A 59 -7.28 10.12 -2.70
N ILE A 60 -6.18 10.61 -2.15
CA ILE A 60 -5.85 12.05 -2.12
C ILE A 60 -4.45 12.25 -2.70
N GLU A 61 -4.23 13.40 -3.33
CA GLU A 61 -2.90 13.89 -3.68
C GLU A 61 -2.56 15.07 -2.79
N ALA A 62 -1.40 15.04 -2.13
CA ALA A 62 -1.02 16.09 -1.20
C ALA A 62 0.49 16.32 -1.17
N VAL A 63 0.90 17.46 -0.64
CA VAL A 63 2.31 17.79 -0.40
C VAL A 63 2.65 17.51 1.06
N ALA A 64 3.74 16.78 1.29
CA ALA A 64 4.27 16.56 2.64
C ALA A 64 4.80 17.88 3.22
N MET A 65 4.20 18.36 4.31
CA MET A 65 4.56 19.63 4.96
C MET A 65 5.55 19.44 6.10
N SER A 66 5.66 18.22 6.63
CA SER A 66 6.61 17.89 7.70
C SER A 66 7.47 16.68 7.33
N ILE A 67 8.53 16.47 8.11
CA ILE A 67 9.16 15.15 8.19
C ILE A 67 8.19 14.21 8.92
N LEU A 68 8.26 12.91 8.62
CA LEU A 68 7.49 11.90 9.34
C LEU A 68 7.94 11.85 10.80
N VAL A 69 6.99 12.05 11.71
CA VAL A 69 7.19 11.98 13.16
C VAL A 69 6.98 10.55 13.61
N ASP A 70 8.00 9.96 14.24
CA ASP A 70 7.95 8.62 14.80
C ASP A 70 7.83 8.70 16.33
N SER A 71 6.79 8.08 16.88
CA SER A 71 6.49 8.11 18.32
C SER A 71 6.16 6.73 18.84
N ARG A 72 6.61 6.42 20.06
CA ARG A 72 6.23 5.19 20.76
C ARG A 72 4.93 5.42 21.52
N ILE A 73 3.96 4.54 21.32
CA ILE A 73 2.69 4.49 22.06
C ILE A 73 2.80 3.41 23.16
N SER A 74 1.83 3.40 24.08
CA SER A 74 1.64 2.35 25.08
C SER A 74 1.69 0.93 24.48
N LYS A 75 2.12 -0.03 25.30
CA LYS A 75 2.23 -1.47 24.98
C LYS A 75 3.18 -1.77 23.81
N GLY A 76 4.25 -0.98 23.65
CA GLY A 76 5.32 -1.24 22.68
C GLY A 76 4.93 -0.98 21.22
N ARG A 77 3.81 -0.30 20.97
CA ARG A 77 3.35 0.07 19.63
C ARG A 77 4.03 1.35 19.16
N THR A 78 4.09 1.59 17.85
CA THR A 78 4.60 2.85 17.29
C THR A 78 3.55 3.54 16.44
N MET A 79 3.63 4.87 16.38
CA MET A 79 2.82 5.74 15.54
C MET A 79 3.74 6.57 14.67
N GLN A 80 3.48 6.55 13.37
CA GLN A 80 4.13 7.41 12.39
C GLN A 80 3.11 8.43 11.89
N ARG A 81 3.41 9.73 12.02
CA ARG A 81 2.50 10.81 11.62
C ARG A 81 3.17 11.72 10.61
N LEU A 82 2.44 12.11 9.57
CA LEU A 82 2.91 13.04 8.55
C LEU A 82 1.86 14.12 8.35
N LEU A 83 2.27 15.40 8.46
CA LEU A 83 1.42 16.52 8.09
C LEU A 83 1.48 16.70 6.57
N VAL A 84 0.31 16.72 5.94
CA VAL A 84 0.16 16.90 4.50
C VAL A 84 -0.82 18.03 4.21
N MET A 85 -0.67 18.66 3.05
CA MET A 85 -1.49 19.77 2.62
C MET A 85 -1.80 19.64 1.13
N ASP A 86 -3.03 19.93 0.76
CA ASP A 86 -3.42 20.16 -0.63
C ASP A 86 -3.88 21.62 -0.81
N GLU A 87 -4.50 21.94 -1.94
CA GLU A 87 -5.00 23.30 -2.21
C GLU A 87 -6.19 23.71 -1.32
N THR A 88 -6.83 22.74 -0.66
CA THR A 88 -8.09 22.92 0.08
C THR A 88 -7.91 22.90 1.60
N GLY A 89 -6.85 22.28 2.11
CA GLY A 89 -6.64 22.15 3.54
C GLY A 89 -5.42 21.33 3.94
N GLN A 90 -5.37 20.98 5.23
CA GLN A 90 -4.32 20.17 5.82
C GLN A 90 -4.91 18.91 6.45
N ALA A 91 -4.17 17.82 6.38
CA ALA A 91 -4.52 16.56 7.04
C ALA A 91 -3.28 15.94 7.71
N VAL A 92 -3.51 15.07 8.69
CA VAL A 92 -2.45 14.28 9.32
C VAL A 92 -2.65 12.82 8.95
N ILE A 93 -1.74 12.28 8.13
CA ILE A 93 -1.72 10.85 7.84
C ILE A 93 -1.06 10.13 9.01
N THR A 94 -1.71 9.08 9.49
CA THR A 94 -1.24 8.31 10.66
C THR A 94 -1.12 6.83 10.28
N TRP A 95 0.07 6.27 10.43
CA TRP A 95 0.34 4.84 10.32
C TRP A 95 0.66 4.26 11.70
N PHE A 96 0.24 3.02 11.93
CA PHE A 96 0.52 2.30 13.17
C PHE A 96 1.50 1.16 12.89
N ASN A 97 2.54 1.05 13.71
CA ASN A 97 3.55 -0.01 13.66
C ASN A 97 4.29 -0.12 12.31
N GLN A 98 4.54 1.01 11.64
CA GLN A 98 5.25 1.07 10.36
C GLN A 98 6.51 1.95 10.42
N PRO A 99 7.50 1.61 11.28
CA PRO A 99 8.71 2.42 11.48
C PRO A 99 9.57 2.52 10.21
N TYR A 100 9.44 1.57 9.27
CA TYR A 100 10.18 1.59 7.99
C TYR A 100 9.83 2.79 7.09
N LEU A 101 8.72 3.49 7.35
CA LEU A 101 8.28 4.65 6.57
C LEU A 101 9.09 5.93 6.86
N LYS A 102 9.87 5.96 7.95
CA LYS A 102 10.61 7.15 8.39
C LYS A 102 11.50 7.76 7.31
N SER A 103 12.07 6.95 6.42
CA SER A 103 12.96 7.38 5.34
C SER A 103 12.29 7.51 3.96
N LYS A 104 10.97 7.28 3.88
CA LYS A 104 10.24 7.24 2.60
C LYS A 104 9.67 8.60 2.18
N PHE A 105 9.49 9.52 3.11
CA PHE A 105 8.89 10.83 2.85
C PHE A 105 9.93 11.95 2.97
N GLN A 106 9.80 12.94 2.08
CA GLN A 106 10.63 14.14 2.08
C GLN A 106 9.71 15.36 2.08
N THR A 107 10.08 16.36 2.88
CA THR A 107 9.32 17.60 2.99
C THR A 107 9.23 18.32 1.64
N ARG A 108 8.09 18.95 1.38
CA ARG A 108 7.73 19.69 0.16
C ARG A 108 7.67 18.86 -1.12
N LYS A 109 7.56 17.53 -1.01
CA LYS A 109 7.28 16.66 -2.16
C LYS A 109 5.80 16.26 -2.19
N LYS A 110 5.25 16.19 -3.41
CA LYS A 110 3.97 15.55 -3.66
C LYS A 110 4.05 14.06 -3.33
N ILE A 111 3.00 13.54 -2.72
CA ILE A 111 2.83 12.14 -2.33
C ILE A 111 1.48 11.61 -2.82
#